data_AF-A0A699T9I0-F1
#
_entry.id   AF-A0A699T9I0-F1
#
_cell.length_a   1.000
_cell.length_b   1.000
_cell.length_c   1.000
_cell.angle_alpha   90.00
_cell.angle_beta   90.00
_cell.angle_gamma   90.00
#
_symmetry.space_group_name_H-M   'P 1'
#
loop_
_entity.id
_entity.type
_entity.pdbx_description
1 polymer ?
#
loop_
_entity_poly.entity_id
_entity_poly.type
_entity_poly.pdbx_seq_one_letter_code
_entity_poly.pdbx_strand_id
1 'polypeptide(L)'
;MRFLPGWLRAAAALPLLWLPIAGCKTAGVPHGATPSTPAASSAALPAVSAVWVADQGDGTYKNPVLHADYSDPDVVRVGSDYYLTASSFQDIPGLPILHSRDLVNWELLSYALPRQQPAAVFDVPQHGYGVWAPCLR
;
A
#
# COMPACT_ATOMS: atom_id res chain seq x y z
N MET A 1 29.70 22.14 -6.55
CA MET A 1 30.68 21.11 -6.13
C MET A 1 30.05 19.75 -6.35
N ARG A 2 30.46 19.06 -7.42
CA ARG A 2 29.96 17.75 -7.81
C ARG A 2 30.92 16.70 -7.25
N PHE A 3 30.42 15.75 -6.47
CA PHE A 3 31.16 14.58 -6.05
C PHE A 3 30.39 13.32 -6.47
N LEU A 4 30.86 12.70 -7.56
CA LEU A 4 30.72 11.28 -7.84
C LEU A 4 32.13 10.77 -8.18
N PRO A 5 32.54 9.64 -7.60
CA PRO A 5 32.96 8.51 -8.44
C PRO A 5 32.33 7.20 -7.90
N GLY A 6 31.88 6.26 -8.72
CA GLY A 6 32.58 5.72 -9.87
C GLY A 6 33.44 4.53 -9.42
N TRP A 7 32.81 3.38 -9.16
CA TRP A 7 33.52 2.11 -9.00
C TRP A 7 32.90 1.06 -9.91
N LEU A 8 33.64 0.76 -10.97
CA LEU A 8 33.41 -0.29 -11.94
C LEU A 8 34.38 -1.44 -11.64
N ARG A 9 33.85 -2.66 -11.56
CA ARG A 9 34.48 -3.97 -11.84
C ARG A 9 35.74 -4.40 -11.08
N ALA A 10 35.63 -5.57 -10.42
CA ALA A 10 36.62 -6.64 -10.56
C ALA A 10 35.96 -8.00 -10.32
N ALA A 11 36.17 -8.92 -11.27
CA ALA A 11 35.80 -10.33 -11.22
C ALA A 11 37.08 -11.16 -11.10
N ALA A 12 37.09 -12.16 -10.22
CA ALA A 12 38.04 -13.28 -10.09
C ALA A 12 37.66 -14.03 -8.79
N ALA A 13 37.78 -15.34 -8.57
CA ALA A 13 38.21 -16.47 -9.36
C ALA A 13 37.62 -17.74 -8.68
N LEU A 14 37.32 -18.78 -9.45
CA LEU A 14 36.95 -20.12 -8.96
C LEU A 14 38.20 -20.87 -8.45
N PRO A 15 38.03 -21.78 -7.47
CA PRO A 15 38.82 -22.99 -7.43
C PRO A 15 37.97 -24.26 -7.56
N LEU A 16 38.54 -25.19 -8.31
CA LEU A 16 38.13 -26.54 -8.62
C LEU A 16 38.40 -27.53 -7.47
N LEU A 17 37.53 -28.53 -7.40
CA LEU A 17 37.74 -29.94 -7.00
C LEU A 17 38.05 -30.28 -5.53
N TRP A 18 37.17 -31.10 -4.92
CA TRP A 18 37.51 -32.49 -4.57
C TRP A 18 36.24 -33.32 -4.29
N LEU A 19 36.09 -34.45 -4.99
CA LEU A 19 35.09 -35.49 -4.74
C LEU A 19 35.75 -36.61 -3.92
N PRO A 20 35.12 -37.14 -2.86
CA PRO A 20 35.36 -38.49 -2.42
C PRO A 20 34.25 -39.42 -2.92
N ILE A 21 34.68 -40.47 -3.62
CA ILE A 21 33.94 -41.70 -3.89
C ILE A 21 34.02 -42.57 -2.63
N ALA A 22 32.87 -43.12 -2.22
CA ALA A 22 32.66 -44.51 -1.77
C ALA A 22 31.74 -44.60 -0.55
N GLY A 23 30.74 -45.48 -0.65
CA GLY A 23 30.06 -46.00 0.53
C GLY A 23 28.60 -46.41 0.32
N CYS A 24 28.35 -47.39 -0.54
CA CYS A 24 27.07 -48.09 -0.59
C CYS A 24 26.89 -48.90 0.71
N LYS A 25 25.86 -48.60 1.51
CA LYS A 25 25.33 -49.49 2.56
C LYS A 25 23.79 -49.48 2.56
N THR A 26 23.26 -50.63 2.16
CA THR A 26 21.99 -51.29 2.50
C THR A 26 20.91 -50.50 3.26
N ALA A 27 19.80 -50.33 2.56
CA ALA A 27 18.39 -50.32 2.96
C ALA A 27 18.02 -50.52 4.45
N GLY A 28 17.32 -49.52 4.99
CA GLY A 28 16.31 -49.65 6.04
C GLY A 28 15.11 -48.76 5.68
N VAL A 29 13.91 -49.33 5.66
CA VAL A 29 12.62 -48.68 5.31
C VAL A 29 11.68 -48.88 6.53
N PRO A 30 10.67 -48.04 6.79
CA PRO A 30 10.73 -46.71 7.38
C PRO A 30 9.96 -46.67 8.74
N HIS A 31 10.13 -45.62 9.56
CA HIS A 31 9.10 -45.24 10.54
C HIS A 31 8.61 -43.85 10.17
N GLY A 32 7.29 -43.75 9.97
CA GLY A 32 6.63 -42.62 9.32
C GLY A 32 6.87 -41.28 10.01
N ALA A 33 7.49 -40.37 9.28
CA ALA A 33 7.29 -38.95 9.42
C ALA A 33 6.94 -38.42 8.03
N THR A 34 5.67 -38.09 7.83
CA THR A 34 5.19 -37.40 6.63
C THR A 34 5.93 -36.06 6.53
N PRO A 35 6.60 -35.74 5.41
CA PRO A 35 7.04 -34.39 5.17
C PRO A 35 5.80 -33.53 4.93
N SER A 36 5.45 -32.69 5.91
CA SER A 36 4.49 -31.63 5.68
C SER A 36 5.14 -30.60 4.76
N THR A 37 4.83 -30.66 3.47
CA THR A 37 5.09 -29.57 2.53
C THR A 37 4.53 -28.27 3.15
N PRO A 38 5.32 -27.20 3.33
CA PRO A 38 4.74 -25.93 3.70
C PRO A 38 3.83 -25.51 2.55
N ALA A 39 2.53 -25.41 2.82
CA ALA A 39 1.60 -24.80 1.89
C ALA A 39 2.09 -23.37 1.65
N ALA A 40 2.52 -23.08 0.43
CA ALA A 40 2.80 -21.71 0.03
C ALA A 40 1.50 -20.92 0.20
N SER A 41 1.46 -20.07 1.23
CA SER A 41 0.40 -19.10 1.41
C SER A 41 0.50 -18.12 0.26
N SER A 42 -0.31 -18.33 -0.78
CA SER A 42 -0.53 -17.34 -1.83
C SER A 42 -1.23 -16.16 -1.16
N ALA A 43 -0.45 -15.18 -0.73
CA ALA A 43 -1.00 -13.88 -0.35
C ALA A 43 -1.75 -13.38 -1.59
N ALA A 44 -3.07 -13.35 -1.51
CA ALA A 44 -3.89 -12.78 -2.56
C ALA A 44 -3.38 -11.36 -2.82
N LEU A 45 -3.01 -11.08 -4.07
CA LEU A 45 -2.66 -9.72 -4.45
C LEU A 45 -3.86 -8.82 -4.12
N PRO A 46 -3.64 -7.62 -3.57
CA PRO A 46 -4.73 -6.71 -3.27
C PRO A 46 -5.56 -6.49 -4.54
N ALA A 47 -6.88 -6.56 -4.41
CA ALA A 47 -7.79 -6.41 -5.53
C ALA A 47 -7.65 -5.00 -6.11
N VAL A 48 -7.08 -4.90 -7.31
CA VAL A 48 -6.94 -3.64 -8.04
C VAL A 48 -8.26 -3.31 -8.75
N SER A 49 -8.67 -2.05 -8.71
CA SER A 49 -9.87 -1.57 -9.40
C SER A 49 -9.85 -1.96 -10.89
N ALA A 50 -10.94 -2.56 -11.36
CA ALA A 50 -11.11 -2.87 -12.78
C ALA A 50 -11.48 -1.62 -13.63
N VAL A 51 -11.82 -0.50 -13.00
CA VAL A 51 -12.38 0.68 -13.67
C VAL A 51 -11.32 1.75 -13.92
N TRP A 52 -10.49 2.04 -12.92
CA TRP A 52 -9.48 3.10 -13.01
C TRP A 52 -8.26 2.79 -12.15
N VAL A 53 -7.08 2.88 -12.76
CA VAL A 53 -5.77 2.78 -12.11
C VAL A 53 -4.93 3.93 -12.64
N ALA A 54 -4.48 4.84 -11.76
CA ALA A 54 -3.69 6.00 -12.15
C ALA A 54 -2.21 5.66 -12.34
N ASP A 55 -1.69 4.73 -11.55
CA ASP A 55 -0.34 4.21 -11.66
C ASP A 55 -0.18 3.34 -12.93
N GLN A 56 0.86 3.59 -13.72
CA GLN A 56 1.15 2.84 -14.94
C GLN A 56 2.14 1.69 -14.70
N GLY A 57 2.72 1.58 -13.52
CA GLY A 57 3.66 0.51 -13.13
C GLY A 57 5.06 0.65 -13.73
N ASP A 58 5.34 1.73 -14.45
CA ASP A 58 6.62 2.02 -15.11
C ASP A 58 7.34 3.25 -14.50
N GLY A 59 6.88 3.70 -13.33
CA GLY A 59 7.35 4.91 -12.66
C GLY A 59 6.66 6.19 -13.15
N THR A 60 5.68 6.08 -14.03
CA THR A 60 4.81 7.19 -14.45
C THR A 60 3.37 7.02 -13.97
N TYR A 61 2.57 8.09 -14.07
CA TYR A 61 1.16 8.08 -13.70
C TYR A 61 0.33 8.87 -14.72
N LYS A 62 -0.98 8.62 -14.72
CA LYS A 62 -1.96 9.43 -15.47
C LYS A 62 -2.92 10.15 -14.53
N ASN A 63 -3.34 11.34 -14.94
CA ASN A 63 -4.39 12.07 -14.27
C ASN A 63 -5.79 11.63 -14.75
N PRO A 64 -6.81 11.70 -13.88
CA PRO A 64 -6.72 12.04 -12.45
C PRO A 64 -6.13 10.92 -11.58
N VAL A 65 -5.38 11.28 -10.53
CA VAL A 65 -4.81 10.30 -9.58
C VAL A 65 -5.88 9.60 -8.75
N LEU A 66 -6.94 10.32 -8.40
CA LEU A 66 -8.16 9.80 -7.79
C LEU A 66 -9.33 10.08 -8.72
N HIS A 67 -9.89 9.03 -9.33
CA HIS A 67 -11.10 9.13 -10.15
C HIS A 67 -12.34 8.82 -9.30
N ALA A 68 -12.54 9.64 -8.26
CA ALA A 68 -13.59 9.52 -7.26
C ALA A 68 -13.95 10.91 -6.71
N ASP A 69 -15.04 11.01 -5.95
CA ASP A 69 -15.51 12.26 -5.37
C ASP A 69 -14.82 12.54 -4.02
N TYR A 70 -13.68 13.24 -4.10
CA TYR A 70 -12.98 13.81 -2.94
C TYR A 70 -12.83 15.31 -3.14
N SER A 71 -13.91 16.05 -2.88
CA SER A 71 -13.98 17.50 -3.03
C SER A 71 -13.20 18.24 -1.93
N ASP A 72 -12.70 19.43 -2.26
CA ASP A 72 -11.87 20.27 -1.39
C ASP A 72 -10.71 19.52 -0.69
N PRO A 73 -9.85 18.81 -1.44
CA PRO A 73 -8.78 18.02 -0.84
C PRO A 73 -7.74 18.92 -0.16
N ASP A 74 -7.40 18.60 1.09
CA ASP A 74 -6.23 19.15 1.78
C ASP A 74 -5.25 18.03 2.12
N VAL A 75 -3.96 18.25 1.85
CA VAL A 75 -2.91 17.23 1.90
C VAL A 75 -1.76 17.69 2.78
N VAL A 76 -1.38 16.84 3.73
CA VAL A 76 -0.19 17.04 4.56
C VAL A 76 0.76 15.85 4.43
N ARG A 77 2.06 16.10 4.65
CA ARG A 77 3.09 15.07 4.72
C ARG A 77 3.59 14.94 6.15
N VAL A 78 3.66 13.71 6.66
CA VAL A 78 4.26 13.37 7.96
C VAL A 78 5.33 12.31 7.73
N GLY A 79 6.60 12.68 7.84
CA GLY A 79 7.72 11.78 7.56
C GLY A 79 7.78 11.34 6.09
N SER A 80 7.60 10.06 5.82
CA SER A 80 7.55 9.46 4.46
C SER A 80 6.15 9.39 3.86
N ASP A 81 5.13 9.71 4.64
CA ASP A 81 3.75 9.39 4.34
C ASP A 81 2.93 10.67 4.10
N TYR A 82 1.95 10.55 3.24
CA TYR A 82 1.02 11.62 2.87
C TYR A 82 -0.38 11.26 3.35
N TYR A 83 -1.08 12.28 3.84
CA TYR A 83 -2.45 12.16 4.30
C TYR A 83 -3.30 13.20 3.60
N LEU A 84 -4.46 12.78 3.12
CA LEU A 84 -5.44 13.64 2.46
C LEU A 84 -6.75 13.59 3.24
N THR A 85 -7.39 14.73 3.42
CA THR A 85 -8.80 14.78 3.79
C THR A 85 -9.60 15.59 2.78
N ALA A 86 -10.91 15.43 2.79
CA ALA A 86 -11.83 16.02 1.82
C ALA A 86 -13.15 16.39 2.49
N SER A 87 -13.96 17.21 1.83
CA SER A 87 -15.33 17.50 2.20
C SER A 87 -16.16 16.20 2.28
N SER A 88 -17.10 16.16 3.21
CA SER A 88 -18.06 15.04 3.33
C SER A 88 -19.51 15.49 3.37
N PHE A 89 -19.78 16.80 3.34
CA PHE A 89 -21.13 17.36 3.44
C PHE A 89 -21.92 16.72 4.58
N GLN A 90 -23.06 16.08 4.29
CA GLN A 90 -23.90 15.35 5.25
C GLN A 90 -23.46 13.91 5.51
N ASP A 91 -22.53 13.35 4.73
CA ASP A 91 -22.12 11.95 4.84
C ASP A 91 -21.38 11.71 6.14
N ILE A 92 -21.79 10.65 6.84
CA ILE A 92 -21.25 10.23 8.13
C ILE A 92 -21.00 8.71 8.11
N PRO A 93 -19.81 8.24 8.56
CA PRO A 93 -18.70 9.02 9.10
C PRO A 93 -18.06 9.96 8.06
N GLY A 94 -17.70 11.17 8.50
CA GLY A 94 -17.25 12.28 7.67
C GLY A 94 -15.76 12.58 7.86
N LEU A 95 -15.25 13.56 7.11
CA LEU A 95 -13.80 13.85 7.04
C LEU A 95 -12.98 12.58 6.76
N PRO A 96 -13.13 11.96 5.57
CA PRO A 96 -12.31 10.81 5.21
C PRO A 96 -10.83 11.16 5.31
N ILE A 97 -10.03 10.22 5.78
CA ILE A 97 -8.58 10.31 5.85
C ILE A 97 -8.02 9.25 4.91
N LEU A 98 -7.37 9.69 3.85
CA LEU A 98 -6.67 8.82 2.91
C LEU A 98 -5.18 8.86 3.22
N HIS A 99 -4.50 7.76 2.92
CA HIS A 99 -3.06 7.60 3.09
C HIS A 99 -2.41 7.24 1.76
N SER A 100 -1.21 7.77 1.52
CA SER A 100 -0.37 7.44 0.37
C SER A 100 1.11 7.56 0.74
N ARG A 101 1.97 6.86 0.00
CA ARG A 101 3.44 7.02 0.06
C ARG A 101 4.02 7.71 -1.17
N ASP A 102 3.24 7.87 -2.23
CA ASP A 102 3.71 8.31 -3.54
C ASP A 102 2.83 9.40 -4.19
N LEU A 103 1.77 9.87 -3.51
CA LEU A 103 0.77 10.83 -3.98
C LEU A 103 -0.10 10.35 -5.16
N VAL A 104 0.05 9.10 -5.61
CA VAL A 104 -0.67 8.52 -6.75
C VAL A 104 -1.61 7.42 -6.27
N ASN A 105 -1.10 6.52 -5.44
CA ASN A 105 -1.83 5.39 -4.89
C ASN A 105 -2.34 5.76 -3.50
N TRP A 106 -3.65 5.91 -3.37
CA TRP A 106 -4.31 6.34 -2.14
C TRP A 106 -5.23 5.26 -1.61
N GLU A 107 -5.19 5.03 -0.30
CA GLU A 107 -6.07 4.11 0.41
C GLU A 107 -6.87 4.87 1.48
N LEU A 108 -8.15 4.55 1.63
CA LEU A 108 -8.97 5.08 2.71
C LEU A 108 -8.50 4.45 4.03
N LEU A 109 -7.93 5.26 4.92
CA LEU A 109 -7.40 4.82 6.20
C LEU A 109 -8.46 4.84 7.31
N SER A 110 -9.20 5.95 7.42
CA SER A 110 -10.18 6.16 8.49
C SER A 110 -11.09 7.36 8.19
N TYR A 111 -11.94 7.72 9.15
CA TYR A 111 -12.73 8.95 9.15
C TYR A 111 -12.52 9.70 10.45
N ALA A 112 -12.31 11.01 10.39
CA ALA A 112 -12.06 11.83 11.59
C ALA A 112 -13.34 12.26 12.31
N LEU A 113 -14.50 12.26 11.64
CA LEU A 113 -15.77 12.71 12.20
C LEU A 113 -16.78 11.55 12.28
N PRO A 114 -16.95 10.91 13.45
CA PRO A 114 -17.87 9.76 13.59
C PRO A 114 -19.35 10.16 13.56
N ARG A 115 -19.70 11.40 13.94
CA ARG A 115 -21.07 11.94 13.88
C ARG A 115 -21.04 13.47 13.86
N GLN A 116 -21.92 14.11 13.09
CA GLN A 116 -22.08 15.57 13.15
C GLN A 116 -22.82 15.99 14.42
N GLN A 117 -22.43 17.14 14.96
CA GLN A 117 -23.02 17.72 16.16
C GLN A 117 -23.35 19.18 15.92
N PRO A 118 -24.47 19.69 16.46
CA PRO A 118 -25.41 19.01 17.36
C PRO A 118 -26.42 18.09 16.63
N ALA A 119 -26.77 16.95 17.24
CA ALA A 119 -27.70 15.98 16.66
C ALA A 119 -29.06 16.58 16.27
N ALA A 120 -29.62 17.49 17.07
CA ALA A 120 -30.89 18.16 16.76
C ALA A 120 -30.88 18.94 15.42
N VAL A 121 -29.70 19.29 14.92
CA VAL A 121 -29.53 19.96 13.61
C VAL A 121 -29.23 18.94 12.52
N PHE A 122 -28.34 17.97 12.76
CA PHE A 122 -27.82 17.10 11.69
C PHE A 122 -28.49 15.72 11.56
N ASP A 123 -29.42 15.37 12.46
CA ASP A 123 -30.19 14.10 12.41
C ASP A 123 -31.45 14.21 11.54
N VAL A 124 -31.48 15.16 10.61
CA VAL A 124 -32.52 15.36 9.60
C VAL A 124 -31.89 15.57 8.21
N PRO A 125 -32.56 15.21 7.10
CA PRO A 125 -32.00 15.37 5.75
C PRO A 125 -31.68 16.83 5.41
N GLN A 126 -30.41 17.11 5.06
CA GLN A 126 -29.94 18.44 4.66
C GLN A 126 -28.92 18.31 3.53
N HIS A 127 -29.36 18.51 2.28
CA HIS A 127 -28.49 18.33 1.12
C HIS A 127 -27.47 19.47 1.00
N GLY A 128 -26.20 19.11 0.86
CA GLY A 128 -25.12 20.07 0.69
C GLY A 128 -24.77 20.83 1.98
N TYR A 129 -25.34 20.48 3.14
CA TYR A 129 -24.96 21.07 4.41
C TYR A 129 -23.87 20.21 5.11
N GLY A 130 -23.40 20.63 6.29
CA GLY A 130 -22.41 19.88 7.06
C GLY A 130 -20.97 20.30 6.80
N VAL A 131 -20.09 19.35 6.48
CA VAL A 131 -18.63 19.57 6.46
C VAL A 131 -18.14 19.98 5.07
N TRP A 132 -17.55 21.17 4.98
CA TRP A 132 -17.01 21.76 3.76
C TRP A 132 -15.54 22.16 3.95
N ALA A 133 -14.77 22.17 2.87
CA ALA A 133 -13.41 22.71 2.75
C ALA A 133 -12.55 22.57 4.03
N PRO A 134 -12.23 21.33 4.45
CA PRO A 134 -11.44 21.10 5.65
C PRO A 134 -9.99 21.57 5.52
N CYS A 135 -9.30 21.68 6.67
CA CYS A 135 -7.86 21.89 6.73
C CYS A 135 -7.21 20.85 7.65
N LEU A 136 -6.17 20.17 7.15
CA LEU A 136 -5.40 19.13 7.82
C LEU A 136 -3.97 19.63 8.04
N ARG A 137 -3.44 19.48 9.26
CA ARG A 137 -2.09 19.91 9.65
C ARG A 137 -1.41 18.89 10.56
#